data_AF-A0A7Y0ATL1-F1
#
_entry.id   AF-A0A7Y0ATL1-F1
#
_cell.length_a   1.000
_cell.length_b   1.000
_cell.length_c   1.000
_cell.angle_alpha   90.00
_cell.angle_beta   90.00
_cell.angle_gamma   90.00
#
_symmetry.space_group_name_H-M   'P 1'
#
loop_
_entity.id
_entity.type
_entity.pdbx_description
1 polymer ?
#
loop_
_entity_poly.entity_id
_entity_poly.type
_entity_poly.pdbx_seq_one_letter_code
_entity_poly.pdbx_strand_id
1 'polypeptide(L)'
;MSVLSEPQPMENPSSRKRAHVLVIEDSRTFSSLLCHRFEKEHGLRATHCASTRAFREAVARADQPFDIAVVDLNLPDSPDGQVLDEVAALGIPAVVFTADFNRRMRERVVERGVADYVIKNNERAVDMVVQTVDRILANRHVRVLLVDDVTSARKMLVDMLQVQQFQVFEATTGSEALDMLVKHPGIDLVITDYHMPDMDGYELTRRIRREHTSDKLRIIGISSSADRLLSASFLKAGANDFVYRPFVVEELQCRIGHNIETLTQLRQLRLAAFSDYLTGLRNRRHFFDEGPARVASCLEHGEACSMAMLDIDHFKKLNDTYGHEIGDRVLKAVATRLSHMIEDTDHLLARLGGEEFGILLAGLDSEAASRFCEQVRQSIAELHVALDDTDLTVTASIGVAEVGGIENFSNYLNAADQFLYLAKRYGRNRVYSDNTLLTLAAAAS
;
A
#
# COMPACT_ATOMS: atom_id res chain seq x y z
N MET A 1 1.36 13.77 -20.38
CA MET A 1 2.32 12.83 -19.77
C MET A 1 2.12 12.84 -18.26
N SER A 2 1.33 11.90 -17.77
CA SER A 2 0.97 11.71 -16.36
C SER A 2 1.23 10.24 -16.08
N VAL A 3 2.45 9.91 -15.66
CA VAL A 3 2.78 8.56 -15.20
C VAL A 3 2.13 8.42 -13.83
N LEU A 4 0.89 7.93 -13.82
CA LEU A 4 0.23 7.46 -12.60
C LEU A 4 0.97 6.19 -12.17
N SER A 5 2.10 6.35 -11.49
CA SER A 5 2.76 5.27 -10.77
C SER A 5 1.72 4.62 -9.87
N GLU A 6 1.36 3.38 -10.18
CA GLU A 6 0.50 2.59 -9.32
C GLU A 6 1.16 2.44 -7.94
N PRO A 7 0.37 2.45 -6.84
CA PRO A 7 0.90 2.05 -5.55
C PRO A 7 1.39 0.60 -5.66
N GLN A 8 2.68 0.39 -5.40
CA GLN A 8 3.26 -0.97 -5.36
C GLN A 8 2.36 -1.90 -4.54
N PRO A 9 2.15 -3.15 -5.00
CA PRO A 9 1.38 -4.12 -4.24
C PRO A 9 1.99 -4.23 -2.84
N MET A 10 1.16 -4.14 -1.80
CA MET A 10 1.60 -4.46 -0.46
C MET A 10 2.09 -5.91 -0.46
N GLU A 11 3.40 -6.09 -0.46
CA GLU A 11 3.95 -7.41 -0.30
C GLU A 11 3.67 -7.92 1.11
N ASN A 12 2.92 -9.02 1.10
CA ASN A 12 2.90 -10.14 2.01
C ASN A 12 2.94 -9.81 3.53
N PRO A 13 1.91 -10.19 4.31
CA PRO A 13 1.91 -10.17 5.78
C PRO A 13 3.10 -10.90 6.46
N SER A 14 4.01 -11.49 5.69
CA SER A 14 5.21 -12.20 6.11
C SER A 14 6.38 -11.29 6.51
N SER A 15 6.45 -10.02 6.06
CA SER A 15 7.53 -9.09 6.48
C SER A 15 7.37 -8.57 7.92
N ARG A 16 6.12 -8.41 8.39
CA ARG A 16 5.80 -8.08 9.80
C ARG A 16 6.12 -9.21 10.78
N LYS A 17 6.03 -10.48 10.33
CA LYS A 17 6.19 -11.71 11.15
C LYS A 17 7.63 -12.02 11.59
N ARG A 18 8.55 -11.04 11.56
CA ARG A 18 9.95 -11.23 11.95
C ARG A 18 10.52 -10.14 12.85
N ALA A 19 9.78 -9.07 13.13
CA ALA A 19 10.31 -8.00 13.97
C ALA A 19 10.51 -8.50 15.42
N HIS A 20 11.59 -8.03 16.05
CA HIS A 20 12.05 -8.47 17.35
C HIS A 20 11.89 -7.37 18.38
N VAL A 21 10.94 -7.58 19.30
CA VAL A 21 10.61 -6.69 20.41
C VAL A 21 11.42 -7.04 21.64
N LEU A 22 12.07 -6.05 22.22
CA LEU A 22 12.73 -6.15 23.51
C LEU A 22 11.77 -5.68 24.61
N VAL A 23 11.47 -6.51 25.60
CA VAL A 23 10.56 -6.15 26.71
C VAL A 23 11.36 -6.06 28.00
N ILE A 24 11.64 -4.83 28.45
CA ILE A 24 12.35 -4.57 29.70
C ILE A 24 11.32 -4.20 30.78
N GLU A 25 10.94 -5.19 31.57
CA GLU A 25 9.84 -5.09 32.53
C GLU A 25 10.07 -6.08 33.69
N ASP A 26 10.08 -5.61 34.93
CA ASP A 26 10.32 -6.44 36.12
C ASP A 26 9.06 -7.18 36.58
N SER A 27 7.87 -6.61 36.33
CA SER A 27 6.60 -7.26 36.64
C SER A 27 6.40 -8.51 35.79
N ARG A 28 6.41 -9.68 36.45
CA ARG A 28 6.15 -10.98 35.78
C ARG A 28 4.81 -11.02 35.07
N THR A 29 3.79 -10.37 35.62
CA THR A 29 2.45 -10.33 35.03
C THR A 29 2.44 -9.57 33.71
N PHE A 30 2.98 -8.34 33.72
CA PHE A 30 3.01 -7.50 32.51
C PHE A 30 3.95 -8.05 31.44
N SER A 31 5.15 -8.48 31.82
CA SER A 31 6.11 -9.08 30.89
C SER A 31 5.56 -10.34 30.22
N SER A 32 4.95 -11.24 30.99
CA SER A 32 4.36 -12.47 30.43
C SER A 32 3.19 -12.16 29.49
N LEU A 33 2.32 -11.21 29.85
CA LEU A 33 1.20 -10.81 29.00
C LEU A 33 1.68 -10.14 27.72
N LEU A 34 2.62 -9.19 27.80
CA LEU A 34 3.20 -8.52 26.64
C LEU A 34 3.87 -9.52 25.69
N CYS A 35 4.75 -10.39 26.20
CA CYS A 35 5.41 -11.40 25.36
C CYS A 35 4.41 -12.35 24.72
N HIS A 36 3.41 -12.81 25.47
CA HIS A 36 2.36 -13.67 24.93
C HIS A 36 1.60 -13.00 23.78
N ARG A 37 1.18 -11.74 23.96
CA ARG A 37 0.45 -10.99 22.93
C ARG A 37 1.31 -10.80 21.68
N PHE A 38 2.56 -10.34 21.85
CA PHE A 38 3.48 -10.15 20.73
C PHE A 38 3.73 -11.45 19.96
N GLU A 39 3.99 -12.56 20.63
CA GLU A 39 4.33 -13.82 19.97
C GLU A 39 3.12 -14.56 19.38
N LYS A 40 2.01 -14.65 20.13
CA LYS A 40 0.88 -15.50 19.75
C LYS A 40 -0.15 -14.80 18.88
N GLU A 41 -0.38 -13.51 19.11
CA GLU A 41 -1.44 -12.79 18.42
C GLU A 41 -0.90 -11.92 17.28
N HIS A 42 0.29 -11.35 17.46
CA HIS A 42 0.89 -10.43 16.49
C HIS A 42 2.04 -11.06 15.69
N GLY A 43 2.50 -12.26 16.07
CA GLY A 43 3.52 -13.03 15.34
C GLY A 43 4.91 -12.39 15.37
N LEU A 44 5.19 -11.58 16.38
CA LEU A 44 6.49 -10.93 16.63
C LEU A 44 7.39 -11.84 17.47
N ARG A 45 8.70 -11.63 17.43
CA ARG A 45 9.63 -12.24 18.39
C ARG A 45 9.73 -11.34 19.62
N ALA A 46 9.69 -11.89 20.82
CA ALA A 46 9.86 -11.13 22.04
C ALA A 46 11.06 -11.64 22.85
N THR A 47 11.85 -10.73 23.40
CA THR A 47 12.86 -11.06 24.41
C THR A 47 12.58 -10.28 25.67
N HIS A 48 12.25 -11.00 26.73
CA HIS A 48 12.02 -10.43 28.05
C HIS A 48 13.32 -10.24 28.83
N CYS A 49 13.46 -9.08 29.46
CA CYS A 49 14.54 -8.71 30.37
C CYS A 49 13.93 -8.15 31.66
N ALA A 50 14.07 -8.87 32.77
CA ALA A 50 13.53 -8.44 34.06
C ALA A 50 14.38 -7.37 34.78
N SER A 51 15.54 -7.01 34.22
CA SER A 51 16.51 -6.10 34.82
C SER A 51 17.43 -5.51 33.76
N THR A 52 18.12 -4.42 34.12
CA THR A 52 19.12 -3.76 33.26
C THR A 52 20.29 -4.70 32.96
N ARG A 53 20.69 -5.53 33.94
CA ARG A 53 21.68 -6.58 33.69
C ARG A 53 21.21 -7.59 32.63
N ALA A 54 19.99 -8.09 32.74
CA ALA A 54 19.44 -9.04 31.79
C ALA A 54 19.35 -8.44 30.38
N PHE A 55 18.98 -7.16 30.29
CA PHE A 55 19.00 -6.39 29.05
C PHE A 55 20.40 -6.36 28.40
N ARG A 56 21.44 -5.97 29.13
CA ARG A 56 22.82 -5.94 28.60
C ARG A 56 23.29 -7.32 28.13
N GLU A 57 22.97 -8.36 28.90
CA GLU A 57 23.28 -9.75 28.51
C GLU A 57 22.53 -10.18 27.24
N ALA A 58 21.26 -9.77 27.09
CA ALA A 58 20.46 -10.06 25.90
C ALA A 58 21.00 -9.35 24.65
N VAL A 59 21.34 -8.07 24.75
CA VAL A 59 21.96 -7.31 23.64
C VAL A 59 23.31 -7.92 23.24
N ALA A 60 24.15 -8.30 24.20
CA ALA A 60 25.45 -8.91 23.91
C ALA A 60 25.36 -10.29 23.22
N ARG A 61 24.23 -11.00 23.38
CA ARG A 61 23.99 -12.32 22.78
C ARG A 61 23.10 -12.28 21.54
N ALA A 62 22.56 -11.12 21.19
CA ALA A 62 21.61 -11.00 20.09
C ALA A 62 22.34 -11.10 18.75
N ASP A 63 21.97 -12.09 17.94
CA ASP A 63 22.49 -12.23 16.57
C ASP A 63 21.92 -11.17 15.60
N GLN A 64 20.81 -10.52 15.98
CA GLN A 64 20.13 -9.49 15.22
C GLN A 64 19.77 -8.31 16.14
N PRO A 65 19.78 -7.07 15.63
CA PRO A 65 19.36 -5.92 16.42
C PRO A 65 17.86 -6.00 16.75
N PHE A 66 17.48 -5.45 17.90
CA PHE A 66 16.08 -5.29 18.27
C PHE A 66 15.45 -4.15 17.47
N ASP A 67 14.21 -4.36 17.03
CA ASP A 67 13.48 -3.41 16.21
C ASP A 67 12.82 -2.29 17.02
N ILE A 68 12.44 -2.62 18.26
CA ILE A 68 11.74 -1.73 19.17
C ILE A 68 11.84 -2.29 20.60
N ALA A 69 11.87 -1.41 21.59
CA ALA A 69 11.88 -1.76 23.00
C ALA A 69 10.61 -1.26 23.72
N VAL A 70 10.06 -2.07 24.62
CA VAL A 70 9.11 -1.64 25.65
C VAL A 70 9.89 -1.53 26.95
N VAL A 71 9.92 -0.34 27.55
CA VAL A 71 10.81 -0.03 28.67
C VAL A 71 10.03 0.46 29.88
N ASP A 72 10.09 -0.29 30.98
CA ASP A 72 9.73 0.25 32.29
C ASP A 72 10.87 1.14 32.83
N LEU A 73 10.49 2.30 33.36
CA LEU A 73 11.43 3.25 33.97
C LEU A 73 11.68 2.96 35.46
N ASN A 74 10.87 2.11 36.08
CA ASN A 74 10.93 1.83 37.52
C ASN A 74 11.58 0.47 37.81
N LEU A 75 12.66 0.12 37.10
CA LEU A 75 13.38 -1.12 37.37
C LEU A 75 14.13 -1.07 38.71
N PRO A 76 14.13 -2.16 39.50
CA PRO A 76 14.84 -2.21 40.78
C PRO A 76 16.35 -1.91 40.69
N ASP A 77 16.98 -2.23 39.56
CA ASP A 77 18.42 -2.06 39.32
C ASP A 77 18.77 -0.85 38.44
N SER A 78 17.78 -0.07 38.03
CA SER A 78 17.94 1.18 37.27
C SER A 78 16.85 2.17 37.67
N PRO A 79 16.96 2.77 38.87
CA PRO A 79 16.07 3.86 39.25
C PRO A 79 16.23 5.05 38.29
N ASP A 80 15.16 5.82 38.11
CA ASP A 80 15.12 7.01 37.25
C ASP A 80 15.28 6.77 35.74
N GLY A 81 15.16 5.52 35.28
CA GLY A 81 15.11 5.19 33.86
C GLY A 81 16.45 5.28 33.12
N GLN A 82 17.58 5.02 33.77
CA GLN A 82 18.92 4.99 33.12
C GLN A 82 18.99 3.97 31.99
N VAL A 83 18.28 2.84 32.13
CA VAL A 83 18.15 1.83 31.07
C VAL A 83 17.64 2.41 29.75
N LEU A 84 16.80 3.45 29.79
CA LEU A 84 16.30 4.10 28.58
C LEU A 84 17.42 4.82 27.81
N ASP A 85 18.40 5.40 28.53
CA ASP A 85 19.56 6.05 27.91
C ASP A 85 20.43 5.01 27.19
N GLU A 86 20.59 3.82 27.77
CA GLU A 86 21.30 2.71 27.13
C GLU A 86 20.57 2.19 25.89
N VAL A 87 19.24 2.07 25.95
CA VAL A 87 18.41 1.67 24.79
C VAL A 87 18.52 2.70 23.66
N ALA A 88 18.42 4.00 24.00
CA ALA A 88 18.56 5.09 23.03
C ALA A 88 19.97 5.14 22.41
N ALA A 89 21.02 4.89 23.20
CA ALA A 89 22.41 4.85 22.71
C ALA A 89 22.66 3.73 21.69
N LEU A 90 21.86 2.65 21.74
CA LEU A 90 21.87 1.57 20.75
C LEU A 90 21.05 1.89 19.49
N GLY A 91 20.38 3.05 19.44
CA GLY A 91 19.50 3.44 18.34
C GLY A 91 18.20 2.63 18.28
N ILE A 92 17.81 1.97 19.38
CA ILE A 92 16.58 1.18 19.44
C ILE A 92 15.42 2.12 19.81
N PRO A 93 14.37 2.26 18.96
CA PRO A 93 13.18 3.02 19.32
C PRO A 93 12.51 2.44 20.56
N ALA A 94 12.09 3.30 21.49
CA ALA A 94 11.50 2.87 22.76
C ALA A 94 10.05 3.33 22.92
N VAL A 95 9.21 2.46 23.48
CA VAL A 95 7.91 2.77 24.06
C VAL A 95 8.03 2.64 25.57
N VAL A 96 7.85 3.75 26.28
CA VAL A 96 7.94 3.75 27.74
C VAL A 96 6.64 3.22 28.34
N PHE A 97 6.74 2.25 29.26
CA PHE A 97 5.60 1.67 29.96
C PHE A 97 5.73 1.93 31.46
N THR A 98 5.02 2.93 31.99
CA THR A 98 5.27 3.46 33.34
C THR A 98 4.02 3.53 34.21
N ALA A 99 4.18 3.39 35.53
CA ALA A 99 3.09 3.54 36.49
C ALA A 99 2.82 4.99 36.93
N ASP A 100 3.79 5.89 36.81
CA ASP A 100 3.68 7.28 37.22
C ASP A 100 4.10 8.21 36.07
N PHE A 101 3.22 9.16 35.73
CA PHE A 101 3.47 10.15 34.70
C PHE A 101 3.36 11.55 35.27
N ASN A 102 4.51 12.08 35.68
CA ASN A 102 4.64 13.47 36.10
C ASN A 102 5.31 14.32 35.01
N ARG A 103 5.20 15.65 35.13
CA ARG A 103 5.72 16.60 34.15
C ARG A 103 7.24 16.45 33.90
N ARG A 104 8.01 16.13 34.94
CA ARG A 104 9.46 15.90 34.81
C ARG A 104 9.78 14.62 34.05
N MET A 105 8.97 13.59 34.23
CA MET A 105 9.08 12.33 33.48
C MET A 105 8.83 12.60 31.99
N ARG A 106 7.75 13.32 31.66
CA ARG A 106 7.43 13.72 30.28
C ARG A 106 8.58 14.46 29.60
N GLU A 107 9.14 15.48 30.26
CA GLU A 107 10.27 16.25 29.74
C GLU A 107 11.47 15.35 29.42
N ARG A 108 11.80 14.41 30.32
CA ARG A 108 12.88 13.41 30.09
C ARG A 108 12.60 12.46 28.92
N VAL A 109 11.36 11.99 28.75
CA VAL A 109 10.97 11.10 27.64
C VAL A 109 11.10 11.81 26.30
N VAL A 110 10.65 13.06 26.24
CA VAL A 110 10.75 13.88 25.03
C VAL A 110 12.20 14.21 24.70
N GLU A 111 13.02 14.57 25.69
CA GLU A 111 14.45 14.88 25.50
C GLU A 111 15.26 13.68 25.00
N ARG A 112 14.88 12.46 25.37
CA ARG A 112 15.58 11.22 25.00
C ARG A 112 15.15 10.64 23.65
N GLY A 113 14.25 11.32 22.94
CA GLY A 113 13.76 10.85 21.64
C GLY A 113 13.05 9.50 21.74
N VAL A 114 12.25 9.30 22.78
CA VAL A 114 11.38 8.12 22.91
C VAL A 114 10.28 8.19 21.85
N ALA A 115 9.89 7.06 21.28
CA ALA A 115 8.81 7.01 20.32
C ALA A 115 7.49 7.39 20.97
N ASP A 116 7.08 6.67 22.01
CA ASP A 116 5.81 6.93 22.69
C ASP A 116 5.87 6.48 24.16
N TYR A 117 4.81 6.75 24.92
CA TYR A 117 4.66 6.25 26.28
C TYR A 117 3.23 5.79 26.58
N VAL A 118 3.11 4.81 27.47
CA VAL A 118 1.85 4.25 27.94
C VAL A 118 1.86 4.17 29.47
N ILE A 119 0.75 4.59 30.08
CA ILE A 119 0.59 4.60 31.54
C ILE A 119 -0.09 3.30 32.00
N LYS A 120 0.50 2.62 32.99
CA LYS A 120 0.00 1.40 33.67
C LYS A 120 -1.20 1.69 34.61
N ASN A 121 -2.20 2.44 34.14
CA ASN A 121 -3.31 2.90 34.98
C ASN A 121 -4.63 2.14 34.79
N ASN A 122 -4.70 1.22 33.82
CA ASN A 122 -5.92 0.49 33.52
C ASN A 122 -5.63 -0.89 32.90
N GLU A 123 -6.67 -1.71 32.77
CA GLU A 123 -6.59 -3.07 32.21
C GLU A 123 -6.21 -3.10 30.72
N ARG A 124 -6.44 -2.01 29.98
CA ARG A 124 -6.10 -1.86 28.56
C ARG A 124 -4.67 -1.40 28.33
N ALA A 125 -3.89 -1.14 29.38
CA ALA A 125 -2.54 -0.58 29.24
C ALA A 125 -1.63 -1.51 28.40
N VAL A 126 -1.80 -2.82 28.52
CA VAL A 126 -1.08 -3.78 27.67
C VAL A 126 -1.55 -3.73 26.21
N ASP A 127 -2.86 -3.67 25.96
CA ASP A 127 -3.38 -3.51 24.59
C ASP A 127 -2.87 -2.23 23.93
N MET A 128 -2.81 -1.13 24.69
CA MET A 128 -2.26 0.14 24.22
C MET A 128 -0.77 0.03 23.85
N VAL A 129 0.05 -0.64 24.67
CA VAL A 129 1.46 -0.88 24.34
C VAL A 129 1.58 -1.69 23.05
N VAL A 130 0.82 -2.77 22.93
CA VAL A 130 0.86 -3.64 21.74
C VAL A 130 0.45 -2.88 20.48
N GLN A 131 -0.64 -2.11 20.53
CA GLN A 131 -1.09 -1.26 19.42
C GLN A 131 -0.06 -0.20 19.05
N THR A 132 0.61 0.38 20.05
CA THR A 132 1.64 1.41 19.84
C THR A 132 2.87 0.82 19.15
N VAL A 133 3.33 -0.36 19.60
CA VAL A 133 4.43 -1.09 18.99
C VAL A 133 4.11 -1.48 17.55
N ASP A 134 2.94 -2.05 17.31
CA ASP A 134 2.48 -2.40 15.95
C ASP A 134 2.45 -1.20 15.03
N ARG A 135 1.92 -0.07 15.52
CA ARG A 135 1.86 1.19 14.76
C ARG A 135 3.25 1.69 14.39
N ILE A 136 4.17 1.75 15.35
CA ILE A 136 5.56 2.21 15.11
C ILE A 136 6.27 1.28 14.11
N LEU A 137 6.12 -0.04 14.25
CA LEU A 137 6.70 -0.98 13.29
C LEU A 137 6.09 -0.83 11.89
N ALA A 138 4.77 -0.57 11.80
CA ALA A 138 4.09 -0.34 10.53
C ALA A 138 4.53 0.97 9.84
N ASN A 139 4.92 2.00 10.60
CA ASN A 139 5.38 3.28 10.07
C ASN A 139 6.62 3.15 9.18
N ARG A 140 7.41 2.08 9.32
CA ARG A 140 8.56 1.76 8.44
C ARG A 140 8.21 1.66 6.97
N HIS A 141 6.93 1.47 6.65
CA HIS A 141 6.43 1.40 5.28
C HIS A 141 5.73 2.69 4.83
N VAL A 142 5.70 3.71 5.68
CA VAL A 142 5.05 4.97 5.41
C VAL A 142 6.10 6.01 5.04
N ARG A 143 5.94 6.62 3.86
CA ARG A 143 6.83 7.64 3.33
C ARG A 143 6.25 9.03 3.59
N VAL A 144 7.00 9.84 4.33
CA VAL A 144 6.61 11.19 4.73
C VAL A 144 7.54 12.19 4.07
N LEU A 145 6.99 13.13 3.29
CA LEU A 145 7.72 14.29 2.80
C LEU A 145 7.51 15.48 3.73
N LEU A 146 8.59 15.95 4.34
CA LEU A 146 8.60 17.12 5.21
C LEU A 146 9.15 18.33 4.44
N VAL A 147 8.36 19.40 4.39
CA VAL A 147 8.68 20.64 3.68
C VAL A 147 8.71 21.79 4.68
N ASP A 148 9.90 22.34 4.94
CA ASP A 148 10.12 23.41 5.91
C ASP A 148 11.44 24.10 5.56
N ASP A 149 11.45 25.43 5.42
CA ASP A 149 12.65 26.18 5.06
C ASP A 149 13.58 26.40 6.27
N VAL A 150 13.03 26.38 7.48
CA VAL A 150 13.76 26.59 8.73
C VAL A 150 14.46 25.29 9.14
N THR A 151 15.78 25.26 8.94
CA THR A 151 16.62 24.06 9.17
C THR A 151 16.45 23.45 10.57
N SER A 152 16.39 24.25 11.63
CA SER A 152 16.21 23.74 13.01
C SER A 152 14.83 23.13 13.25
N ALA A 153 13.79 23.75 12.69
CA ALA A 153 12.42 23.28 12.78
C ALA A 153 12.23 21.97 12.00
N ARG A 154 12.80 21.93 10.78
CA ARG A 154 12.85 20.71 9.96
C ARG A 154 13.58 19.58 10.68
N LYS A 155 14.79 19.83 11.20
CA LYS A 155 15.59 18.82 11.92
C LYS A 155 14.83 18.22 13.12
N MET A 156 14.16 19.05 13.92
CA MET A 156 13.33 18.58 15.03
C MET A 156 12.22 17.63 14.56
N LEU A 157 11.52 17.98 13.48
CA LEU A 157 10.44 17.15 12.92
C LEU A 157 10.97 15.86 12.28
N VAL A 158 12.10 15.92 11.59
CA VAL A 158 12.79 14.73 11.05
C VAL A 158 13.13 13.76 12.17
N ASP A 159 13.76 14.23 13.25
CA ASP A 159 14.16 13.40 14.38
C ASP A 159 12.94 12.73 15.02
N MET A 160 11.86 13.49 15.23
CA MET A 160 10.59 12.98 15.77
C MET A 160 9.99 11.87 14.87
N LEU A 161 9.97 12.08 13.54
CA LEU A 161 9.42 11.12 12.59
C LEU A 161 10.29 9.85 12.47
N GLN A 162 11.62 9.99 12.49
CA GLN A 162 12.56 8.88 12.43
C GLN A 162 12.52 8.00 13.67
N VAL A 163 12.37 8.60 14.85
CA VAL A 163 12.12 7.87 16.10
C VAL A 163 10.83 7.04 16.00
N GLN A 164 9.80 7.59 15.36
CA GLN A 164 8.54 6.89 15.03
C GLN A 164 8.68 5.91 13.84
N GLN A 165 9.90 5.71 13.34
CA GLN A 165 10.28 4.78 12.28
C GLN A 165 9.72 5.09 10.88
N PHE A 166 9.26 6.33 10.62
CA PHE A 166 8.84 6.74 9.29
C PHE A 166 10.02 6.83 8.30
N GLN A 167 9.77 6.60 7.01
CA GLN A 167 10.71 6.95 5.94
C GLN A 167 10.54 8.43 5.60
N VAL A 168 11.50 9.27 6.00
CA VAL A 168 11.40 10.73 5.86
C VAL A 168 12.18 11.23 4.64
N PHE A 169 11.50 12.01 3.81
CA PHE A 169 12.07 12.79 2.72
C PHE A 169 12.00 14.27 3.12
N GLU A 170 13.02 15.04 2.78
CA GLU A 170 13.09 16.46 3.14
C GLU A 170 13.04 17.33 1.90
N ALA A 171 12.39 18.49 2.02
CA ALA A 171 12.45 19.58 1.09
C ALA A 171 12.49 20.92 1.83
N THR A 172 13.14 21.91 1.23
CA THR A 172 13.32 23.26 1.77
C THR A 172 12.44 24.29 1.08
N THR A 173 11.84 23.92 -0.05
CA THR A 173 11.01 24.77 -0.91
C THR A 173 9.84 23.97 -1.48
N GLY A 174 8.78 24.67 -1.90
CA GLY A 174 7.63 23.99 -2.52
C GLY A 174 7.96 23.37 -3.87
N SER A 175 8.86 23.96 -4.64
CA SER A 175 9.31 23.41 -5.93
C SER A 175 10.08 22.10 -5.74
N GLU A 176 11.00 22.06 -4.76
CA GLU A 176 11.71 20.83 -4.40
C GLU A 176 10.75 19.74 -3.91
N ALA A 177 9.71 20.11 -3.16
CA ALA A 177 8.68 19.17 -2.72
C ALA A 177 7.91 18.53 -3.89
N LEU A 178 7.55 19.31 -4.91
CA LEU A 178 6.91 18.80 -6.12
C LEU A 178 7.84 17.86 -6.90
N ASP A 179 9.11 18.20 -7.05
CA ASP A 179 10.10 17.32 -7.68
C ASP A 179 10.27 15.99 -6.92
N MET A 180 10.21 16.02 -5.58
CA MET A 180 10.27 14.82 -4.75
C MET A 180 9.04 13.93 -4.92
N LEU A 181 7.85 14.50 -5.07
CA LEU A 181 6.63 13.73 -5.32
C LEU A 181 6.68 13.01 -6.67
N VAL A 182 7.29 13.63 -7.70
CA VAL A 182 7.52 13.00 -9.00
C VAL A 182 8.53 11.86 -8.89
N LYS A 183 9.65 12.08 -8.18
CA LYS A 183 10.71 11.06 -7.99
C LYS A 183 10.27 9.91 -7.09
N HIS A 184 9.36 10.17 -6.15
CA HIS A 184 8.92 9.23 -5.13
C HIS A 184 7.38 9.16 -5.07
N PRO A 185 6.73 8.55 -6.06
CA PRO A 185 5.27 8.50 -6.16
C PRO A 185 4.58 7.70 -5.03
N GLY A 186 5.36 6.97 -4.22
CA GLY A 186 4.89 6.25 -3.04
C GLY A 186 4.82 7.09 -1.76
N ILE A 187 4.97 8.42 -1.81
CA ILE A 187 4.80 9.29 -0.64
C ILE A 187 3.34 9.26 -0.16
N ASP A 188 3.15 8.93 1.11
CA ASP A 188 1.83 8.77 1.73
C ASP A 188 1.33 10.06 2.39
N LEU A 189 2.25 10.85 2.92
CA LEU A 189 1.98 12.02 3.73
C LEU A 189 2.96 13.15 3.40
N VAL A 190 2.42 14.34 3.21
CA VAL A 190 3.19 15.59 3.15
C VAL A 190 2.91 16.39 4.42
N ILE A 191 3.97 16.83 5.09
CA ILE A 191 3.91 17.80 6.18
C ILE A 191 4.59 19.06 5.68
N THR A 192 3.87 20.18 5.58
CA THR A 192 4.40 21.42 4.99
C THR A 192 4.24 22.59 5.94
N ASP A 193 5.28 23.42 6.06
CA ASP A 193 5.15 24.74 6.66
C ASP A 193 4.32 25.67 5.76
N TYR A 194 3.78 26.74 6.35
CA TYR A 194 3.05 27.76 5.62
C TYR A 194 4.02 28.67 4.85
N HIS A 195 5.10 29.11 5.50
CA HIS A 195 6.03 30.07 4.93
C HIS A 195 7.19 29.32 4.29
N MET A 196 7.35 29.45 2.98
CA MET A 196 8.53 28.96 2.27
C MET A 196 8.98 30.01 1.23
N PRO A 197 10.26 29.98 0.78
CA PRO A 197 10.84 31.05 -0.04
C PRO A 197 10.20 31.25 -1.41
N ASP A 198 9.71 30.18 -2.05
CA ASP A 198 9.28 30.18 -3.46
C ASP A 198 7.76 30.14 -3.63
N MET A 199 7.05 29.44 -2.76
CA MET A 199 5.58 29.44 -2.68
C MET A 199 5.14 29.19 -1.24
N ASP A 200 3.94 29.63 -0.87
CA ASP A 200 3.39 29.29 0.44
C ASP A 200 2.80 27.87 0.43
N GLY A 201 2.62 27.29 1.63
CA GLY A 201 2.11 25.93 1.73
C GLY A 201 0.65 25.79 1.26
N TYR A 202 -0.09 26.89 1.14
CA TYR A 202 -1.42 26.92 0.52
C TYR A 202 -1.32 26.63 -0.99
N GLU A 203 -0.45 27.34 -1.70
CA GLU A 203 -0.22 27.13 -3.13
C GLU A 203 0.38 25.75 -3.39
N LEU A 204 1.33 25.29 -2.56
CA LEU A 204 1.85 23.92 -2.64
C LEU A 204 0.73 22.89 -2.51
N THR A 205 -0.14 23.02 -1.49
CA THR A 205 -1.28 22.12 -1.28
C THR A 205 -2.19 22.07 -2.51
N ARG A 206 -2.51 23.23 -3.10
CA ARG A 206 -3.33 23.30 -4.32
C ARG A 206 -2.69 22.59 -5.50
N ARG A 207 -1.38 22.73 -5.69
CA ARG A 207 -0.65 22.07 -6.77
C ARG A 207 -0.64 20.56 -6.59
N ILE A 208 -0.31 20.08 -5.39
CA ILE A 208 -0.34 18.65 -5.07
C ILE A 208 -1.74 18.08 -5.35
N ARG A 209 -2.81 18.81 -4.98
CA ARG A 209 -4.20 18.36 -5.16
C ARG A 209 -4.70 18.31 -6.61
N ARG A 210 -3.97 18.87 -7.58
CA ARG A 210 -4.28 18.69 -9.01
C ARG A 210 -3.96 17.29 -9.50
N GLU A 211 -2.97 16.64 -8.90
CA GLU A 211 -2.44 15.35 -9.35
C GLU A 211 -2.71 14.23 -8.33
N HIS A 212 -2.78 14.56 -7.05
CA HIS A 212 -2.94 13.60 -5.96
C HIS A 212 -4.20 13.87 -5.13
N THR A 213 -5.14 12.93 -5.18
CA THR A 213 -6.36 12.95 -4.37
C THR A 213 -6.08 12.61 -2.90
N SER A 214 -6.96 13.05 -2.00
CA SER A 214 -6.79 12.89 -0.54
C SER A 214 -6.80 11.45 -0.03
N ASP A 215 -7.34 10.54 -0.83
CA ASP A 215 -7.37 9.10 -0.61
C ASP A 215 -6.09 8.37 -1.09
N LYS A 216 -5.19 9.07 -1.79
CA LYS A 216 -3.87 8.58 -2.17
C LYS A 216 -2.75 9.20 -1.35
N LEU A 217 -2.84 10.50 -1.08
CA LEU A 217 -1.82 11.28 -0.38
C LEU A 217 -2.44 12.25 0.61
N ARG A 218 -1.97 12.20 1.86
CA ARG A 218 -2.40 13.08 2.96
C ARG A 218 -1.51 14.32 3.04
N ILE A 219 -2.09 15.45 3.45
CA ILE A 219 -1.34 16.71 3.64
C ILE A 219 -1.69 17.29 5.01
N ILE A 220 -0.68 17.58 5.82
CA ILE A 220 -0.80 18.28 7.09
C ILE A 220 -0.06 19.61 6.99
N GLY A 221 -0.76 20.71 7.20
CA GLY A 221 -0.15 22.03 7.29
C GLY A 221 0.39 22.32 8.69
N ILE A 222 1.54 22.97 8.78
CA ILE A 222 2.09 23.53 10.01
C ILE A 222 2.25 25.04 9.83
N SER A 223 1.89 25.85 10.82
CA SER A 223 2.13 27.30 10.78
C SER A 223 2.46 27.89 12.13
N SER A 224 3.39 28.84 12.17
CA SER A 224 3.70 29.68 13.32
C SER A 224 2.81 30.93 13.47
N SER A 225 1.87 31.15 12.56
CA SER A 225 1.00 32.33 12.59
C SER A 225 -0.15 32.18 13.60
N ALA A 226 -0.48 33.26 14.29
CA ALA A 226 -1.66 33.34 15.16
C ALA A 226 -2.99 33.53 14.39
N ASP A 227 -2.92 33.71 13.06
CA ASP A 227 -4.10 33.91 12.22
C ASP A 227 -4.87 32.60 11.99
N ARG A 228 -6.04 32.51 12.63
CA ARG A 228 -6.94 31.35 12.52
C ARG A 228 -7.56 31.17 11.12
N LEU A 229 -7.52 32.19 10.27
CA LEU A 229 -8.00 32.07 8.89
C LEU A 229 -7.09 31.19 8.04
N LEU A 230 -5.80 31.05 8.40
CA LEU A 230 -4.86 30.22 7.65
C LEU A 230 -5.20 28.74 7.69
N SER A 231 -5.62 28.20 8.85
CA SER A 231 -6.07 26.80 8.91
C SER A 231 -7.29 26.57 8.01
N ALA A 232 -8.21 27.53 7.94
CA ALA A 232 -9.37 27.41 7.07
C ALA A 232 -8.98 27.43 5.58
N SER A 233 -8.03 28.29 5.20
CA SER A 233 -7.49 28.36 3.83
C SER A 233 -6.79 27.06 3.44
N PHE A 234 -5.98 26.49 4.33
CA PHE A 234 -5.29 25.21 4.11
C PHE A 234 -6.26 24.05 3.90
N LEU A 235 -7.25 23.91 4.78
CA LEU A 235 -8.25 22.84 4.66
C LEU A 235 -9.08 23.02 3.37
N LYS A 236 -9.44 24.26 3.01
CA LYS A 236 -10.12 24.56 1.74
C LYS A 236 -9.26 24.30 0.50
N ALA A 237 -7.94 24.40 0.61
CA ALA A 237 -7.01 24.02 -0.46
C ALA A 237 -6.91 22.49 -0.65
N GLY A 238 -7.43 21.70 0.30
CA GLY A 238 -7.40 20.25 0.26
C GLY A 238 -6.41 19.61 1.25
N ALA A 239 -5.86 20.37 2.19
CA ALA A 239 -5.14 19.78 3.31
C ALA A 239 -6.09 18.91 4.15
N ASN A 240 -5.58 17.82 4.70
CA ASN A 240 -6.36 16.90 5.52
C ASN A 240 -6.37 17.31 7.00
N ASP A 241 -5.31 17.99 7.44
CA ASP A 241 -5.22 18.51 8.80
C ASP A 241 -4.28 19.72 8.87
N PHE A 242 -4.26 20.37 10.03
CA PHE A 242 -3.45 21.55 10.29
C PHE A 242 -3.03 21.65 11.76
N VAL A 243 -1.81 22.12 12.03
CA VAL A 243 -1.23 22.30 13.37
C VAL A 243 -0.55 23.66 13.52
N TYR A 244 -0.77 24.33 14.65
CA TYR A 244 -0.10 25.60 14.97
C TYR A 244 1.20 25.37 15.74
N ARG A 245 2.26 26.13 15.43
CA ARG A 245 3.44 26.26 16.30
C ARG A 245 3.20 27.38 17.33
N PRO A 246 3.65 27.21 18.59
CA PRO A 246 4.22 25.99 19.16
C PRO A 246 3.13 24.92 19.38
N PHE A 247 3.43 23.66 19.05
CA PHE A 247 2.55 22.51 19.29
C PHE A 247 3.12 21.58 20.35
N VAL A 248 2.21 20.77 20.89
CA VAL A 248 2.54 19.61 21.70
C VAL A 248 2.92 18.47 20.75
N VAL A 249 4.09 17.84 20.94
CA VAL A 249 4.60 16.78 20.04
C VAL A 249 3.60 15.62 19.94
N GLU A 250 2.99 15.25 21.06
CA GLU A 250 1.99 14.19 21.14
C GLU A 250 0.73 14.54 20.32
N GLU A 251 0.35 15.82 20.26
CA GLU A 251 -0.77 16.26 19.42
C GLU A 251 -0.44 16.05 17.93
N LEU A 252 0.76 16.45 17.50
CA LEU A 252 1.19 16.25 16.13
C LEU A 252 1.27 14.75 15.77
N GLN A 253 1.83 13.92 16.67
CA GLN A 253 1.89 12.47 16.49
C GLN A 253 0.49 11.86 16.34
N CYS A 254 -0.48 12.27 17.17
CA CYS A 254 -1.87 11.83 17.02
C CYS A 254 -2.47 12.19 15.66
N ARG A 255 -2.23 13.42 15.17
CA ARG A 255 -2.74 13.88 13.87
C ARG A 255 -2.10 13.17 12.69
N ILE A 256 -0.80 12.91 12.77
CA ILE A 256 -0.08 12.06 11.80
C ILE A 256 -0.68 10.66 11.81
N GLY A 257 -0.76 10.02 12.98
CA GLY A 257 -1.32 8.68 13.13
C GLY A 257 -2.73 8.55 12.57
N HIS A 258 -3.62 9.49 12.87
CA HIS A 258 -4.98 9.50 12.35
C HIS A 258 -5.04 9.61 10.81
N ASN A 259 -4.19 10.45 10.21
CA ASN A 259 -4.13 10.59 8.75
C ASN A 259 -3.63 9.32 8.07
N ILE A 260 -2.61 8.67 8.63
CA ILE A 260 -2.07 7.40 8.11
C ILE A 260 -3.08 6.26 8.28
N GLU A 261 -3.76 6.18 9.43
CA GLU A 261 -4.81 5.19 9.67
C GLU A 261 -5.95 5.37 8.66
N THR A 262 -6.43 6.60 8.49
CA THR A 262 -7.52 6.87 7.55
C THR A 262 -7.10 6.59 6.10
N LEU A 263 -5.85 6.90 5.72
CA LEU A 263 -5.31 6.55 4.41
C LEU A 263 -5.27 5.02 4.22
N THR A 264 -4.87 4.27 5.24
CA THR A 264 -4.86 2.80 5.22
C THR A 264 -6.27 2.23 5.06
N GLN A 265 -7.25 2.77 5.80
CA GLN A 265 -8.66 2.38 5.69
C GLN A 265 -9.21 2.67 4.29
N LEU A 266 -8.91 3.84 3.71
CA LEU A 266 -9.33 4.18 2.35
C LEU A 266 -8.73 3.24 1.30
N ARG A 267 -7.47 2.83 1.48
CA ARG A 267 -6.83 1.82 0.62
C ARG A 267 -7.54 0.47 0.71
N GLN A 268 -7.87 0.02 1.92
CA GLN A 268 -8.61 -1.23 2.13
C GLN A 268 -10.01 -1.17 1.50
N LEU A 269 -10.74 -0.07 1.68
CA LEU A 269 -12.04 0.13 1.05
C LEU A 269 -11.95 0.11 -0.48
N ARG A 270 -10.92 0.73 -1.06
CA ARG A 270 -10.66 0.66 -2.51
C ARG A 270 -10.36 -0.74 -2.98
N LEU A 271 -9.47 -1.46 -2.28
CA LEU A 271 -9.16 -2.83 -2.63
C LEU A 271 -10.42 -3.70 -2.61
N ALA A 272 -11.24 -3.57 -1.57
CA ALA A 272 -12.52 -4.27 -1.47
C ALA A 272 -13.54 -3.84 -2.54
N ALA A 273 -13.56 -2.57 -2.93
CA ALA A 273 -14.51 -2.03 -3.91
C ALA A 273 -14.14 -2.35 -5.36
N PHE A 274 -12.85 -2.42 -5.67
CA PHE A 274 -12.32 -2.44 -7.04
C PHE A 274 -11.46 -3.66 -7.39
N SER A 275 -11.22 -4.57 -6.45
CA SER A 275 -10.45 -5.80 -6.71
C SER A 275 -11.34 -7.03 -6.56
N ASP A 276 -11.02 -8.08 -7.33
CA ASP A 276 -11.60 -9.40 -7.18
C ASP A 276 -10.92 -10.11 -5.99
N TYR A 277 -11.72 -10.57 -5.03
CA TYR A 277 -11.21 -11.10 -3.77
C TYR A 277 -10.35 -12.36 -3.94
N LEU A 278 -10.58 -13.13 -5.00
CA LEU A 278 -9.90 -14.41 -5.21
C LEU A 278 -8.56 -14.22 -5.92
N THR A 279 -8.55 -13.42 -6.98
CA THR A 279 -7.40 -13.27 -7.89
C THR A 279 -6.55 -12.05 -7.60
N GLY A 280 -7.07 -11.05 -6.89
CA GLY A 280 -6.40 -9.77 -6.65
C GLY A 280 -6.42 -8.82 -7.87
N LEU A 281 -6.89 -9.27 -9.03
CA LEU A 281 -7.10 -8.42 -10.21
C LEU A 281 -8.15 -7.35 -9.94
N ARG A 282 -8.27 -6.36 -10.84
CA ARG A 282 -9.42 -5.47 -10.83
C ARG A 282 -10.71 -6.28 -11.02
N ASN A 283 -11.78 -5.85 -10.37
CA ASN A 283 -13.08 -6.49 -10.53
C ASN A 283 -13.86 -5.89 -11.70
N ARG A 284 -14.98 -6.55 -12.04
CA ARG A 284 -15.93 -6.08 -13.04
C ARG A 284 -16.30 -4.62 -12.86
N ARG A 285 -16.65 -4.17 -11.66
CA ARG A 285 -17.05 -2.77 -11.42
C ARG A 285 -15.96 -1.80 -11.87
N HIS A 286 -14.73 -2.01 -11.41
CA HIS A 286 -13.60 -1.15 -11.77
C HIS A 286 -13.36 -1.11 -13.29
N PHE A 287 -13.51 -2.24 -13.98
CA PHE A 287 -13.37 -2.32 -15.44
C PHE A 287 -14.38 -1.43 -16.17
N PHE A 288 -15.64 -1.43 -15.71
CA PHE A 288 -16.70 -0.59 -16.29
C PHE A 288 -16.61 0.88 -15.86
N ASP A 289 -16.04 1.17 -14.69
CA ASP A 289 -15.85 2.54 -14.18
C ASP A 289 -14.69 3.25 -14.91
N GLU A 290 -13.54 2.60 -15.08
CA GLU A 290 -12.32 3.19 -15.66
C GLU A 290 -12.19 2.98 -17.17
N GLY A 291 -12.75 1.90 -17.71
CA GLY A 291 -12.67 1.55 -19.14
C GLY A 291 -13.11 2.67 -20.09
N PRO A 292 -14.27 3.33 -19.88
CA PRO A 292 -14.74 4.41 -20.74
C PRO A 292 -13.77 5.59 -20.85
N ALA A 293 -13.15 6.01 -19.73
CA ALA A 293 -12.21 7.13 -19.72
C ALA A 293 -10.92 6.79 -20.49
N ARG A 294 -10.44 5.55 -20.38
CA ARG A 294 -9.26 5.07 -21.15
C ARG A 294 -9.54 4.99 -22.64
N VAL A 295 -10.71 4.49 -23.03
CA VAL A 295 -11.13 4.47 -24.45
C VAL A 295 -11.22 5.90 -25.00
N ALA A 296 -11.88 6.82 -24.29
CA ALA A 296 -11.98 8.21 -24.70
C ALA A 296 -10.59 8.84 -24.89
N SER A 297 -9.65 8.60 -23.97
CA SER A 297 -8.27 9.05 -24.10
C SER A 297 -7.60 8.52 -25.36
N CYS A 298 -7.70 7.22 -25.66
CA CYS A 298 -7.09 6.66 -26.88
C CYS A 298 -7.66 7.31 -28.14
N LEU A 299 -8.98 7.44 -28.22
CA LEU A 299 -9.68 8.05 -29.36
C LEU A 299 -9.31 9.54 -29.53
N GLU A 300 -9.22 10.30 -28.43
CA GLU A 300 -8.83 11.72 -28.45
C GLU A 300 -7.39 11.93 -28.96
N HIS A 301 -6.47 11.02 -28.61
CA HIS A 301 -5.07 11.09 -29.05
C HIS A 301 -4.83 10.42 -30.42
N GLY A 302 -5.85 9.84 -31.03
CA GLY A 302 -5.72 9.08 -32.28
C GLY A 302 -4.90 7.80 -32.13
N GLU A 303 -4.82 7.26 -30.91
CA GLU A 303 -4.14 6.00 -30.60
C GLU A 303 -5.09 4.82 -30.81
N ALA A 304 -4.58 3.73 -31.38
CA ALA A 304 -5.35 2.51 -31.57
C ALA A 304 -5.71 1.88 -30.22
N CYS A 305 -6.87 1.21 -30.15
CA CYS A 305 -7.29 0.54 -28.94
C CYS A 305 -8.14 -0.69 -29.29
N SER A 306 -8.02 -1.76 -28.51
CA SER A 306 -8.78 -3.00 -28.71
C SER A 306 -9.33 -3.54 -27.39
N MET A 307 -10.45 -4.24 -27.46
CA MET A 307 -11.09 -4.93 -26.35
C MET A 307 -10.91 -6.45 -26.52
N ALA A 308 -10.47 -7.13 -25.47
CA ALA A 308 -10.36 -8.58 -25.44
C ALA A 308 -11.18 -9.20 -24.31
N MET A 309 -11.83 -10.32 -24.61
CA MET A 309 -12.54 -11.17 -23.66
C MET A 309 -11.91 -12.55 -23.65
N LEU A 310 -11.53 -13.03 -22.47
CA LEU A 310 -10.87 -14.31 -22.25
C LEU A 310 -11.72 -15.20 -21.34
N ASP A 311 -11.79 -16.49 -21.67
CA ASP A 311 -12.45 -17.51 -20.84
C ASP A 311 -11.61 -18.78 -20.77
N ILE A 312 -11.49 -19.34 -19.57
CA ILE A 312 -10.77 -20.60 -19.35
C ILE A 312 -11.60 -21.78 -19.87
N ASP A 313 -11.03 -22.51 -20.81
CA ASP A 313 -11.72 -23.61 -21.47
C ASP A 313 -12.05 -24.74 -20.49
N HIS A 314 -13.29 -25.23 -20.58
CA HIS A 314 -13.77 -26.37 -19.78
C HIS A 314 -13.67 -26.19 -18.25
N PHE A 315 -13.64 -24.94 -17.76
CA PHE A 315 -13.46 -24.66 -16.34
C PHE A 315 -14.52 -25.31 -15.43
N LYS A 316 -15.79 -25.33 -15.85
CA LYS A 316 -16.85 -26.07 -15.12
C LYS A 316 -16.50 -27.56 -14.96
N LYS A 317 -16.04 -28.22 -16.02
CA LYS A 317 -15.65 -29.64 -15.97
C LYS A 317 -14.46 -29.86 -15.05
N LEU A 318 -13.52 -28.91 -15.03
CA LEU A 318 -12.38 -28.93 -14.11
C LEU A 318 -12.86 -28.88 -12.65
N ASN A 319 -13.76 -27.95 -12.32
CA ASN A 319 -14.36 -27.89 -10.97
C ASN A 319 -15.13 -29.15 -10.61
N ASP A 320 -15.92 -29.69 -11.54
CA ASP A 320 -16.70 -30.92 -11.33
C ASP A 320 -15.78 -32.15 -11.12
N THR A 321 -14.54 -32.12 -11.63
CA THR A 321 -13.59 -33.24 -11.55
C THR A 321 -12.65 -33.13 -10.33
N TYR A 322 -12.13 -31.94 -10.06
CA TYR A 322 -11.06 -31.71 -9.08
C TYR A 322 -11.49 -30.88 -7.86
N GLY A 323 -12.72 -30.38 -7.85
CA GLY A 323 -13.26 -29.54 -6.80
C GLY A 323 -12.91 -28.05 -6.96
N HIS A 324 -13.66 -27.21 -6.25
CA HIS A 324 -13.54 -25.75 -6.34
C HIS A 324 -12.20 -25.22 -5.83
N GLU A 325 -11.56 -25.87 -4.85
CA GLU A 325 -10.25 -25.42 -4.35
C GLU A 325 -9.17 -25.48 -5.45
N ILE A 326 -9.21 -26.50 -6.31
CA ILE A 326 -8.31 -26.60 -7.46
C ILE A 326 -8.67 -25.56 -8.52
N GLY A 327 -9.96 -25.33 -8.79
CA GLY A 327 -10.41 -24.23 -9.64
C GLY A 327 -9.90 -22.86 -9.19
N ASP A 328 -9.95 -22.59 -7.89
CA ASP A 328 -9.45 -21.35 -7.29
C ASP A 328 -7.94 -21.18 -7.48
N ARG A 329 -7.17 -22.28 -7.35
CA ARG A 329 -5.73 -22.28 -7.61
C ARG A 329 -5.43 -21.99 -9.08
N VAL A 330 -6.21 -22.56 -10.00
CA VAL A 330 -6.09 -22.29 -11.45
C VAL A 330 -6.40 -20.83 -11.74
N LEU A 331 -7.48 -20.28 -11.20
CA LEU A 331 -7.85 -18.86 -11.40
C LEU A 331 -6.77 -17.91 -10.90
N LYS A 332 -6.18 -18.19 -9.73
CA LYS A 332 -5.06 -17.41 -9.19
C LYS A 332 -3.83 -17.51 -10.09
N ALA A 333 -3.48 -18.70 -10.57
CA ALA A 333 -2.32 -18.90 -11.42
C ALA A 333 -2.46 -18.21 -12.79
N VAL A 334 -3.66 -18.28 -13.40
CA VAL A 334 -3.98 -17.55 -14.64
C VAL A 334 -3.93 -16.04 -14.41
N ALA A 335 -4.55 -15.56 -13.32
CA ALA A 335 -4.52 -14.14 -12.97
C ALA A 335 -3.11 -13.60 -12.79
N THR A 336 -2.27 -14.29 -12.01
CA THR A 336 -0.86 -13.92 -11.83
C THR A 336 -0.12 -13.87 -13.16
N ARG A 337 -0.35 -14.85 -14.04
CA ARG A 337 0.28 -14.86 -15.36
C ARG A 337 -0.15 -13.66 -16.21
N LEU A 338 -1.46 -13.38 -16.25
CA LEU A 338 -2.01 -12.23 -16.97
C LEU A 338 -1.45 -10.91 -16.44
N SER A 339 -1.39 -10.73 -15.13
CA SER A 339 -0.82 -9.52 -14.49
C SER A 339 0.62 -9.27 -14.93
N HIS A 340 1.48 -10.28 -14.93
CA HIS A 340 2.88 -10.13 -15.36
C HIS A 340 3.01 -9.77 -16.85
N MET A 341 2.11 -10.26 -17.70
CA MET A 341 2.17 -9.97 -19.14
C MET A 341 1.79 -8.53 -19.49
N ILE A 342 1.08 -7.85 -18.61
CA ILE A 342 0.67 -6.44 -18.79
C ILE A 342 1.39 -5.49 -17.82
N GLU A 343 2.30 -6.01 -17.01
CA GLU A 343 3.10 -5.22 -16.09
C GLU A 343 3.85 -4.13 -16.88
N ASP A 344 3.88 -2.91 -16.35
CA ASP A 344 4.46 -1.73 -17.01
C ASP A 344 3.80 -1.31 -18.34
N THR A 345 2.54 -1.69 -18.58
CA THR A 345 1.74 -1.22 -19.73
C THR A 345 0.53 -0.38 -19.31
N ASP A 346 -0.04 0.38 -20.26
CA ASP A 346 -1.30 1.12 -20.05
C ASP A 346 -2.56 0.26 -20.22
N HIS A 347 -2.42 -1.07 -20.34
CA HIS A 347 -3.54 -1.99 -20.46
C HIS A 347 -4.36 -2.05 -19.16
N LEU A 348 -5.66 -2.30 -19.28
CA LEU A 348 -6.55 -2.50 -18.14
C LEU A 348 -7.03 -3.95 -18.12
N LEU A 349 -6.69 -4.70 -17.08
CA LEU A 349 -7.09 -6.10 -16.89
C LEU A 349 -8.02 -6.23 -15.68
N ALA A 350 -9.10 -6.99 -15.85
CA ALA A 350 -10.02 -7.32 -14.77
C ALA A 350 -10.57 -8.74 -14.90
N ARG A 351 -10.98 -9.31 -13.77
CA ARG A 351 -11.85 -10.50 -13.74
C ARG A 351 -13.31 -10.05 -13.74
N LEU A 352 -14.05 -10.45 -14.76
CA LEU A 352 -15.44 -10.00 -14.97
C LEU A 352 -16.47 -10.88 -14.25
N GLY A 353 -16.10 -12.12 -13.94
CA GLY A 353 -16.90 -13.09 -13.19
C GLY A 353 -16.53 -14.52 -13.55
N GLY A 354 -16.71 -15.48 -12.63
CA GLY A 354 -16.42 -16.90 -12.92
C GLY A 354 -15.01 -17.11 -13.48
N GLU A 355 -14.91 -17.69 -14.66
CA GLU A 355 -13.69 -17.95 -15.42
C GLU A 355 -13.36 -16.88 -16.49
N GLU A 356 -14.07 -15.75 -16.48
CA GLU A 356 -13.98 -14.70 -17.50
C GLU A 356 -13.09 -13.53 -17.08
N PHE A 357 -12.23 -13.09 -18.00
CA PHE A 357 -11.32 -11.97 -17.85
C PHE A 357 -11.49 -10.98 -19.01
N GLY A 358 -11.50 -9.68 -18.71
CA GLY A 358 -11.58 -8.60 -19.68
C GLY A 358 -10.26 -7.83 -19.73
N ILE A 359 -9.82 -7.49 -20.94
CA ILE A 359 -8.59 -6.71 -21.16
C ILE A 359 -8.87 -5.58 -22.14
N LEU A 360 -8.63 -4.34 -21.73
CA LEU A 360 -8.55 -3.19 -22.63
C LEU A 360 -7.09 -2.97 -23.02
N LEU A 361 -6.80 -3.11 -24.30
CA LEU A 361 -5.47 -3.03 -24.89
C LEU A 361 -5.25 -1.64 -25.48
N ALA A 362 -4.78 -0.70 -24.65
CA ALA A 362 -4.41 0.64 -25.06
C ALA A 362 -3.20 0.62 -26.02
N GLY A 363 -3.27 1.41 -27.10
CA GLY A 363 -2.21 1.52 -28.10
C GLY A 363 -2.14 0.39 -29.13
N LEU A 364 -3.05 -0.61 -29.08
CA LEU A 364 -3.04 -1.76 -29.98
C LEU A 364 -4.26 -1.78 -30.90
N ASP A 365 -4.01 -1.82 -32.22
CA ASP A 365 -5.02 -2.11 -33.24
C ASP A 365 -5.42 -3.59 -33.24
N SER A 366 -6.40 -3.98 -34.07
CA SER A 366 -6.91 -5.36 -34.12
C SER A 366 -5.82 -6.41 -34.37
N GLU A 367 -4.85 -6.11 -35.24
CA GLU A 367 -3.80 -7.05 -35.62
C GLU A 367 -2.77 -7.22 -34.48
N ALA A 368 -2.27 -6.11 -33.92
CA ALA A 368 -1.34 -6.11 -32.80
C ALA A 368 -1.99 -6.72 -31.55
N ALA A 369 -3.25 -6.38 -31.26
CA ALA A 369 -4.01 -6.96 -30.17
C ALA A 369 -4.20 -8.48 -30.35
N SER A 370 -4.52 -8.94 -31.56
CA SER A 370 -4.64 -10.37 -31.85
C SER A 370 -3.32 -11.12 -31.61
N ARG A 371 -2.18 -10.53 -31.99
CA ARG A 371 -0.85 -11.13 -31.72
C ARG A 371 -0.53 -11.17 -30.22
N PHE A 372 -0.81 -10.09 -29.49
CA PHE A 372 -0.65 -10.06 -28.04
C PHE A 372 -1.53 -11.12 -27.35
N CYS A 373 -2.80 -11.20 -27.72
CA CYS A 373 -3.71 -12.22 -27.19
C CYS A 373 -3.26 -13.65 -27.54
N GLU A 374 -2.61 -13.88 -28.68
CA GLU A 374 -2.07 -15.19 -29.00
C GLU A 374 -0.90 -15.56 -28.10
N GLN A 375 -0.04 -14.60 -27.72
CA GLN A 375 0.98 -14.80 -26.69
C GLN A 375 0.36 -15.11 -25.33
N VAL A 376 -0.69 -14.38 -24.95
CA VAL A 376 -1.45 -14.64 -23.71
C VAL A 376 -1.98 -16.07 -23.70
N ARG A 377 -2.62 -16.49 -24.79
CA ARG A 377 -3.18 -17.84 -24.94
C ARG A 377 -2.10 -18.92 -24.81
N GLN A 378 -0.97 -18.76 -25.49
CA GLN A 378 0.16 -19.70 -25.41
C GLN A 378 0.72 -19.76 -23.99
N SER A 379 0.92 -18.60 -23.35
CA SER A 379 1.42 -18.55 -21.97
C SER A 379 0.48 -19.21 -20.96
N ILE A 380 -0.83 -19.20 -21.17
CA ILE A 380 -1.78 -19.92 -20.32
C ILE A 380 -1.71 -21.42 -20.59
N ALA A 381 -1.58 -21.84 -21.86
CA ALA A 381 -1.47 -23.25 -22.23
C ALA A 381 -0.20 -23.93 -21.66
N GLU A 382 0.86 -23.17 -21.45
CA GLU A 382 2.11 -23.61 -20.81
C GLU A 382 2.07 -23.57 -19.27
N LEU A 383 0.97 -23.11 -18.68
CA LEU A 383 0.84 -23.01 -17.23
C LEU A 383 0.63 -24.39 -16.61
N HIS A 384 1.54 -24.77 -15.71
CA HIS A 384 1.42 -25.98 -14.89
C HIS A 384 0.96 -25.61 -13.48
N VAL A 385 -0.22 -26.11 -13.09
CA VAL A 385 -0.77 -25.96 -11.75
C VAL A 385 -0.56 -27.28 -11.00
N ALA A 386 0.34 -27.29 -10.03
CA ALA A 386 0.70 -28.49 -9.28
C ALA A 386 -0.49 -29.08 -8.51
N LEU A 387 -0.84 -30.33 -8.76
CA LEU A 387 -1.68 -31.14 -7.88
C LEU A 387 -0.79 -32.09 -7.06
N ASP A 388 -1.34 -32.69 -6.00
CA ASP A 388 -0.56 -33.52 -5.06
C ASP A 388 0.23 -34.64 -5.78
N ASP A 389 -0.31 -35.18 -6.87
CA ASP A 389 0.30 -36.31 -7.61
C ASP A 389 0.57 -36.03 -9.12
N THR A 390 0.11 -34.91 -9.70
CA THR A 390 0.26 -34.58 -11.14
C THR A 390 0.17 -33.07 -11.42
N ASP A 391 0.68 -32.58 -12.55
CA ASP A 391 0.45 -31.19 -12.98
C ASP A 391 -0.80 -31.08 -13.86
N LEU A 392 -1.62 -30.06 -13.59
CA LEU A 392 -2.79 -29.73 -14.39
C LEU A 392 -2.45 -28.59 -15.37
N THR A 393 -2.81 -28.79 -16.64
CA THR A 393 -2.73 -27.76 -17.69
C THR A 393 -4.12 -27.29 -18.07
N VAL A 394 -4.27 -26.01 -18.37
CA VAL A 394 -5.52 -25.41 -18.85
C VAL A 394 -5.29 -24.63 -20.13
N THR A 395 -6.33 -24.47 -20.94
CA THR A 395 -6.30 -23.60 -22.13
C THR A 395 -7.31 -22.48 -21.97
N ALA A 396 -7.18 -21.44 -22.80
CA ALA A 396 -8.14 -20.35 -22.83
C ALA A 396 -8.54 -20.01 -24.27
N SER A 397 -9.78 -19.58 -24.43
CA SER A 397 -10.28 -18.98 -25.66
C SER A 397 -10.35 -17.46 -25.49
N ILE A 398 -10.04 -16.71 -26.55
CA ILE A 398 -10.00 -15.25 -26.49
C ILE A 398 -10.72 -14.67 -27.72
N GLY A 399 -11.63 -13.72 -27.48
CA GLY A 399 -12.20 -12.87 -28.51
C GLY A 399 -11.62 -11.47 -28.45
N VAL A 400 -11.28 -10.88 -29.60
CA VAL A 400 -10.69 -9.53 -29.69
C VAL A 400 -11.48 -8.70 -30.69
N ALA A 401 -11.91 -7.51 -30.28
CA ALA A 401 -12.59 -6.54 -31.13
C ALA A 401 -11.85 -5.21 -31.10
N GLU A 402 -11.68 -4.57 -32.25
CA GLU A 402 -11.12 -3.22 -32.30
C GLU A 402 -12.12 -2.19 -31.76
N VAL A 403 -11.62 -1.19 -31.03
CA VAL A 403 -12.43 -0.07 -30.55
C VAL A 403 -12.55 0.96 -31.68
N GLY A 404 -13.59 0.79 -32.50
CA GLY A 404 -13.89 1.68 -33.62
C GLY A 404 -14.84 2.83 -33.25
N GLY A 405 -14.38 4.08 -33.32
CA GLY A 405 -15.23 5.26 -33.15
C GLY A 405 -15.74 5.48 -31.72
N ILE A 406 -16.67 6.42 -31.53
CA ILE A 406 -17.26 6.73 -30.21
C ILE A 406 -18.54 5.92 -30.01
N GLU A 407 -18.49 4.89 -29.16
CA GLU A 407 -19.63 4.08 -28.76
C GLU A 407 -19.70 3.89 -27.23
N ASN A 408 -20.76 3.23 -26.77
CA ASN A 408 -20.87 2.79 -25.38
C ASN A 408 -19.83 1.70 -25.11
N PHE A 409 -19.11 1.79 -24.00
CA PHE A 409 -18.12 0.79 -23.57
C PHE A 409 -18.66 -0.66 -23.58
N SER A 410 -19.94 -0.83 -23.26
CA SER A 410 -20.60 -2.15 -23.29
C SER A 410 -20.63 -2.77 -24.70
N ASN A 411 -20.66 -1.96 -25.76
CA ASN A 411 -20.69 -2.45 -27.14
C ASN A 411 -19.36 -3.09 -27.54
N TYR A 412 -18.23 -2.46 -27.23
CA TYR A 412 -16.91 -3.06 -27.52
C TYR A 412 -16.73 -4.37 -26.77
N LEU A 413 -17.19 -4.44 -25.53
CA LEU A 413 -17.14 -5.66 -24.74
C LEU A 413 -18.02 -6.77 -25.33
N ASN A 414 -19.23 -6.43 -25.78
CA ASN A 414 -20.11 -7.37 -26.45
C ASN A 414 -19.53 -7.85 -27.80
N ALA A 415 -18.84 -7.00 -28.55
CA ALA A 415 -18.15 -7.41 -29.78
C ALA A 415 -17.04 -8.42 -29.48
N ALA A 416 -16.21 -8.16 -28.47
CA ALA A 416 -15.18 -9.10 -28.03
C ALA A 416 -15.79 -10.43 -27.53
N ASP A 417 -16.93 -10.38 -26.82
CA ASP A 417 -17.65 -11.58 -26.37
C ASP A 417 -18.21 -12.42 -27.54
N GLN A 418 -18.71 -11.78 -28.61
CA GLN A 418 -19.12 -12.50 -29.82
C GLN A 418 -17.94 -13.23 -30.47
N PHE A 419 -16.76 -12.63 -30.50
CA PHE A 419 -15.56 -13.30 -30.98
C PHE A 419 -15.11 -14.43 -30.06
N LEU A 420 -15.24 -14.27 -28.75
CA LEU A 420 -14.97 -15.33 -27.80
C LEU A 420 -15.91 -16.52 -28.02
N TYR A 421 -17.18 -16.27 -28.28
CA TYR A 421 -18.14 -17.30 -28.64
C TYR A 421 -17.68 -18.07 -29.90
N LEU A 422 -17.19 -17.38 -30.94
CA LEU A 422 -16.64 -18.02 -32.13
C LEU A 422 -15.39 -18.84 -31.82
N ALA A 423 -14.47 -18.32 -31.00
CA ALA A 423 -13.29 -19.06 -30.54
C ALA A 423 -13.68 -20.39 -29.87
N LYS A 424 -14.67 -20.35 -28.96
CA LYS A 424 -15.22 -21.54 -28.28
C LYS A 424 -15.88 -22.51 -29.27
N ARG A 425 -16.67 -22.00 -30.20
CA ARG A 425 -17.39 -22.81 -31.20
C ARG A 425 -16.46 -23.51 -32.18
N TYR A 426 -15.37 -22.86 -32.59
CA TYR A 426 -14.44 -23.40 -33.57
C TYR A 426 -13.38 -24.35 -33.00
N GLY A 427 -13.50 -24.74 -31.73
CA GLY A 427 -12.65 -25.77 -31.13
C GLY A 427 -11.79 -25.29 -29.97
N ARG A 428 -12.09 -24.11 -29.40
CA ARG A 428 -11.41 -23.56 -28.22
C ARG A 428 -9.91 -23.34 -28.42
N ASN A 429 -9.21 -22.95 -27.36
CA ASN A 429 -7.77 -22.73 -27.34
C ASN A 429 -7.28 -21.92 -28.54
N ARG A 430 -7.90 -20.76 -28.78
CA ARG A 430 -7.59 -19.88 -29.92
C ARG A 430 -8.02 -18.44 -29.67
N VAL A 431 -7.43 -17.55 -30.45
CA VAL A 431 -7.87 -16.17 -30.58
C VAL A 431 -8.78 -16.04 -31.81
N TYR A 432 -9.86 -15.29 -31.68
CA TYR A 432 -10.72 -14.89 -32.80
C TYR A 432 -10.93 -13.38 -32.77
N SER A 433 -10.90 -12.73 -33.94
CA SER A 433 -11.05 -11.29 -34.07
C SER A 433 -11.60 -10.88 -35.43
N ASP A 434 -11.85 -9.58 -35.60
CA ASP A 434 -12.15 -8.96 -36.90
C ASP A 434 -11.09 -9.33 -37.96
N ASN A 435 -9.81 -9.35 -37.58
CA ASN A 435 -8.71 -9.73 -38.46
C ASN A 435 -8.78 -11.21 -38.88
N THR A 436 -9.19 -12.11 -37.98
CA THR A 436 -9.42 -13.52 -38.31
C THR A 436 -10.49 -13.67 -39.40
N LEU A 437 -11.58 -12.90 -39.31
CA LEU A 437 -12.65 -12.92 -40.32
C LEU A 437 -12.16 -12.43 -41.68
N LEU A 438 -11.41 -11.33 -41.72
CA LEU A 438 -10.83 -10.78 -42.95
C LEU A 438 -9.88 -11.78 -43.62
N THR A 439 -9.02 -12.43 -42.83
CA THR A 439 -8.08 -13.44 -43.32
C THR A 439 -8.80 -14.66 -43.91
N LEU A 440 -9.86 -15.13 -43.25
CA LEU A 440 -10.68 -16.26 -43.74
C LEU A 440 -11.43 -15.90 -45.02
N ALA A 441 -11.97 -14.68 -45.13
CA ALA A 441 -12.63 -14.20 -46.34
C ALA A 441 -11.65 -14.06 -47.52
N ALA A 442 -10.44 -13.57 -47.26
CA ALA A 442 -9.38 -13.49 -48.26
C ALA A 442 -8.88 -14.87 -48.72
N ALA A 443 -8.85 -15.86 -47.83
CA ALA A 443 -8.46 -17.23 -48.18
C ALA A 443 -9.56 -18.04 -48.91
N ALA A 444 -10.81 -17.61 -48.80
CA ALA A 444 -11.97 -18.21 -49.50
C ALA A 444 -12.26 -17.57 -50.88
N SER A 445 -11.55 -16.48 -51.20
CA SER A 445 -11.58 -15.78 -52.49
C SER A 445 -10.41 -16.22 -53.36
#